data_AF-J9C7E4-F1
#
_entry.id   AF-J9C7E4-F1
#
_cell.length_a   1.000
_cell.length_b   1.000
_cell.length_c   1.000
_cell.angle_alpha   90.00
_cell.angle_beta   90.00
_cell.angle_gamma   90.00
#
_symmetry.space_group_name_H-M   'P 1'
#
loop_
_entity.id
_entity.type
_entity.pdbx_description
1 polymer ?
#
loop_
_entity_poly.entity_id
_entity_poly.type
_entity_poly.pdbx_seq_one_letter_code
_entity_poly.pdbx_strand_id
1 'polypeptide(L)'
;MEKKIQLECMDNECRTVMFGHFLDGMRCVNCGGPTRERPYNPVKKQNDQSKNRGLTIQVNVDTTEALKQMKELANVAYACVEEFEKLEKVMGRFTNKTDSLLIEVPVILKGKTIAQRVSEVADIKERF
;
A
#
# COMPACT_ATOMS: atom_id res chain seq x y z
N MET A 1 64.01 19.50 -12.59
CA MET A 1 63.13 18.32 -12.44
C MET A 1 63.33 17.80 -11.02
N GLU A 2 62.47 18.16 -10.09
CA GLU A 2 62.60 17.70 -8.70
C GLU A 2 62.29 16.20 -8.62
N LYS A 3 63.24 15.40 -8.16
CA LYS A 3 63.05 13.95 -7.99
C LYS A 3 62.02 13.74 -6.89
N LYS A 4 60.93 13.03 -7.20
CA LYS A 4 59.98 12.57 -6.18
C LYS A 4 60.57 11.34 -5.50
N ILE A 5 60.64 11.37 -4.18
CA ILE A 5 61.18 10.30 -3.34
C ILE A 5 60.00 9.64 -2.63
N GLN A 6 60.10 8.32 -2.46
CA GLN A 6 59.21 7.54 -1.63
C GLN A 6 60.02 6.90 -0.52
N LEU A 7 59.63 7.13 0.74
CA LEU A 7 60.17 6.43 1.89
C LEU A 7 59.15 5.41 2.40
N GLU A 8 59.63 4.25 2.84
CA GLU A 8 58.82 3.24 3.52
C GLU A 8 59.44 2.94 4.89
N CYS A 9 58.61 2.91 5.93
CA CYS A 9 59.04 2.48 7.25
C CYS A 9 59.48 1.01 7.24
N MET A 10 60.60 0.70 7.90
CA MET A 10 61.12 -0.67 8.00
C MET A 10 60.40 -1.51 9.06
N ASP A 11 59.55 -0.88 9.88
CA ASP A 11 58.72 -1.57 10.86
C ASP A 11 57.50 -2.21 10.16
N ASN A 12 57.40 -3.54 10.30
CA ASN A 12 56.35 -4.36 9.71
C ASN A 12 54.97 -4.11 10.30
N GLU A 13 54.88 -3.51 11.49
CA GLU A 13 53.61 -3.11 12.11
C GLU A 13 53.16 -1.73 11.62
N CYS A 14 54.09 -0.78 11.48
CA CYS A 14 53.79 0.60 11.13
C CYS A 14 53.46 0.80 9.64
N ARG A 15 54.19 0.13 8.73
CA ARG A 15 53.98 0.11 7.26
C ARG A 15 53.74 1.46 6.58
N THR A 16 54.19 2.56 7.19
CA THR A 16 53.92 3.91 6.69
C THR A 16 54.75 4.20 5.44
N VAL A 17 54.13 4.83 4.44
CA VAL A 17 54.77 5.28 3.21
C VAL A 17 54.65 6.81 3.10
N MET A 18 55.78 7.48 2.86
CA MET A 18 55.84 8.95 2.72
C MET A 18 56.28 9.31 1.29
N PHE A 19 55.70 10.38 0.75
CA PHE A 19 55.99 10.88 -0.60
C PHE A 19 56.35 12.36 -0.54
N GLY A 20 57.43 12.77 -1.21
CA GLY A 20 57.87 14.16 -1.17
C GLY A 20 59.12 14.41 -2.01
N HIS A 21 59.56 15.66 -2.03
CA HIS A 21 60.75 16.10 -2.77
C HIS A 21 62.02 16.12 -1.91
N PHE A 22 61.87 16.19 -0.58
CA PHE A 22 62.97 16.29 0.38
C PHE A 22 62.73 15.32 1.53
N LEU A 23 62.79 14.03 1.25
CA LEU A 23 62.57 12.99 2.26
C LEU A 23 63.85 12.30 2.71
N ASP A 24 65.00 12.58 2.09
CA ASP A 24 66.27 11.91 2.40
C ASP A 24 66.62 12.02 3.89
N GLY A 25 66.90 10.87 4.52
CA GLY A 25 67.28 10.79 5.94
C GLY A 25 66.15 11.02 6.96
N MET A 26 64.90 11.24 6.53
CA MET A 26 63.78 11.39 7.47
C MET A 26 63.44 10.06 8.16
N ARG A 27 63.03 10.12 9.44
CA ARG A 27 62.45 8.97 10.14
C ARG A 27 60.96 8.86 9.83
N CYS A 28 60.37 7.69 10.10
CA CYS A 28 58.95 7.47 9.92
C CYS A 28 58.15 8.48 10.75
N VAL A 29 57.29 9.28 10.10
CA VAL A 29 56.46 10.27 10.79
C VAL A 29 55.44 9.68 11.75
N ASN A 30 55.10 8.39 11.59
CA ASN A 30 54.09 7.72 12.40
C ASN A 30 54.68 7.07 13.66
N CYS A 31 55.80 6.35 13.55
CA CYS A 31 56.40 5.63 14.69
C CYS A 31 57.81 6.11 15.09
N GLY A 32 58.42 7.05 14.36
CA GLY A 32 59.81 7.46 14.58
C GLY A 32 60.86 6.42 14.18
N GLY A 33 60.44 5.27 13.63
CA GLY A 33 61.31 4.18 13.21
C GLY A 33 62.16 4.51 11.97
N PRO A 34 63.16 3.67 11.66
CA PRO A 34 63.99 3.82 10.47
C PRO A 34 63.16 3.61 9.19
N THR A 35 63.58 4.28 8.12
CA THR A 35 62.94 4.21 6.80
C THR A 35 63.93 3.80 5.74
N ARG A 36 63.42 3.21 4.67
CA ARG A 36 64.18 2.89 3.46
C ARG A 36 63.65 3.69 2.27
N GLU A 37 64.55 4.19 1.44
CA GLU A 37 64.21 4.80 0.15
C GLU A 37 63.72 3.74 -0.84
N ARG A 38 62.67 4.09 -1.59
CA ARG A 38 62.13 3.29 -2.68
C ARG A 38 61.91 4.14 -3.92
N PRO A 39 62.00 3.54 -5.13
CA PRO A 39 61.58 4.20 -6.35
C PRO A 39 60.14 4.69 -6.23
N TYR A 40 59.88 5.92 -6.67
CA TYR A 40 58.56 6.51 -6.64
C TYR A 40 57.57 5.68 -7.46
N ASN A 41 56.60 5.05 -6.80
CA ASN A 41 55.54 4.26 -7.43
C ASN A 41 54.16 4.68 -6.88
N PRO A 42 53.57 5.78 -7.38
CA PRO A 42 52.29 6.24 -6.91
C PRO A 42 51.18 5.26 -7.30
N VAL A 43 50.22 5.06 -6.41
CA VAL A 43 49.01 4.30 -6.74
C VAL A 43 48.30 5.01 -7.90
N LYS A 44 48.17 4.32 -9.03
CA LYS A 44 47.38 4.80 -10.16
C LYS A 44 45.93 4.87 -9.69
N LYS A 45 45.31 6.06 -9.74
CA LYS A 45 43.85 6.15 -9.62
C LYS A 45 43.24 5.22 -10.67
N GLN A 46 42.47 4.23 -10.24
CA GLN A 46 41.55 3.55 -11.14
C GLN A 46 40.49 4.59 -11.52
N ASN A 47 40.65 5.19 -12.70
CA ASN A 47 39.52 5.83 -13.36
C ASN A 47 38.64 4.70 -13.87
N ASP A 48 37.92 4.03 -12.97
CA ASP A 48 36.79 3.21 -13.34
C ASP A 48 35.75 4.18 -13.90
N GLN A 49 35.86 4.44 -15.21
CA GLN A 49 34.76 4.92 -16.00
C GLN A 49 33.70 3.83 -15.89
N SER A 50 32.83 3.96 -14.90
CA SER A 50 31.78 3.01 -14.55
C SER A 50 30.86 2.83 -15.75
N LYS A 51 31.19 1.87 -16.63
CA LYS A 51 30.18 1.25 -17.46
C LYS A 51 29.26 0.52 -16.51
N ASN A 52 28.18 1.18 -16.08
CA ASN A 52 27.06 0.55 -15.42
C ASN A 52 26.57 -0.57 -16.33
N ARG A 53 27.10 -1.79 -16.16
CA ARG A 53 26.55 -2.98 -16.79
C ARG A 53 25.21 -3.16 -16.07
N GLY A 54 24.13 -2.73 -16.72
CA GLY A 54 22.80 -2.71 -16.13
C GLY A 54 22.49 -4.03 -15.45
N LEU A 55 22.09 -3.97 -14.19
CA LEU A 55 21.68 -5.14 -13.43
C LEU A 55 20.25 -5.49 -13.86
N THR A 56 20.07 -6.53 -14.67
CA THR A 56 18.73 -7.01 -15.04
C THR A 56 18.27 -8.03 -14.02
N ILE A 57 17.24 -7.68 -13.25
CA ILE A 57 16.59 -8.60 -12.31
C ILE A 57 15.34 -9.16 -13.00
N GLN A 58 15.30 -10.48 -13.20
CA GLN A 58 14.09 -11.17 -13.65
C GLN A 58 13.36 -11.71 -12.42
N VAL A 59 12.12 -11.28 -12.22
CA VAL A 59 11.26 -11.75 -11.14
C VAL A 59 10.12 -12.55 -11.75
N ASN A 60 10.08 -13.85 -11.46
CA ASN A 60 8.95 -14.70 -11.82
C ASN A 60 8.02 -14.79 -10.60
N VAL A 61 6.80 -14.28 -10.76
CA VAL A 61 5.75 -14.37 -9.73
C VAL A 61 4.74 -15.40 -10.21
N ASP A 62 4.48 -16.43 -9.39
CA ASP A 62 3.39 -17.35 -9.65
C ASP A 62 2.05 -16.67 -9.32
N THR A 63 1.23 -16.48 -10.35
CA THR A 63 -0.08 -15.83 -10.25
C THR A 63 -1.23 -16.82 -10.35
N THR A 64 -0.98 -18.12 -10.30
CA THR A 64 -1.99 -19.17 -10.56
C THR A 64 -3.13 -19.11 -9.54
N GLU A 65 -2.81 -18.98 -8.26
CA GLU A 65 -3.82 -18.90 -7.20
C GLU A 65 -4.61 -17.59 -7.25
N ALA A 66 -3.92 -16.46 -7.43
CA ALA A 66 -4.55 -15.15 -7.58
C ALA A 66 -5.54 -15.13 -8.77
N LEU A 67 -5.17 -15.74 -9.90
CA LEU A 67 -6.04 -15.87 -11.06
C LEU A 67 -7.27 -16.75 -10.77
N LYS A 68 -7.10 -17.83 -10.02
CA LYS A 68 -8.22 -18.71 -9.62
C LYS A 68 -9.21 -17.98 -8.72
N GLN A 69 -8.71 -17.29 -7.69
CA GLN A 69 -9.53 -16.50 -6.77
C GLN A 69 -10.27 -15.38 -7.49
N MET A 70 -9.62 -14.68 -8.43
CA MET A 70 -10.28 -13.66 -9.25
C MET A 70 -11.44 -14.21 -10.08
N LYS A 71 -11.31 -15.42 -10.65
CA LYS A 71 -12.38 -16.07 -11.40
C LYS A 71 -13.55 -16.47 -10.51
N GLU A 72 -13.27 -17.02 -9.32
CA GLU A 72 -14.30 -17.38 -8.35
C GLU A 72 -15.07 -16.12 -7.89
N LEU A 73 -14.36 -15.05 -7.57
CA LEU A 73 -14.95 -13.77 -7.18
C LEU A 73 -15.84 -13.19 -8.30
N ALA A 74 -15.37 -13.25 -9.55
CA ALA A 74 -16.15 -12.79 -10.70
C ALA A 74 -17.45 -13.59 -10.86
N ASN A 75 -17.40 -14.92 -10.71
CA ASN A 75 -18.59 -15.76 -10.79
C ASN A 75 -19.61 -15.45 -9.69
N VAL A 76 -19.15 -15.21 -8.45
CA VAL A 76 -20.03 -14.78 -7.35
C VAL A 76 -20.65 -13.42 -7.67
N ALA A 77 -19.89 -12.47 -8.21
CA ALA A 77 -20.41 -11.18 -8.60
C ALA A 77 -21.51 -11.29 -9.68
N TYR A 78 -21.33 -12.13 -10.70
CA TYR A 78 -22.38 -12.38 -11.71
C TYR A 78 -23.65 -12.99 -11.10
N ALA A 79 -23.51 -13.95 -10.18
CA ALA A 79 -24.66 -14.53 -9.48
C ALA A 79 -25.40 -13.49 -8.61
N CYS A 80 -24.67 -12.59 -7.94
CA CYS A 80 -25.29 -11.50 -7.18
C CYS A 80 -26.07 -10.52 -8.06
N VAL A 81 -25.57 -10.20 -9.25
CA VAL A 81 -26.30 -9.34 -10.21
C VAL A 81 -27.63 -9.98 -10.61
N GLU A 82 -27.63 -11.28 -10.93
CA GLU A 82 -28.85 -12.01 -11.28
C GLU A 82 -29.89 -12.01 -10.14
N GLU A 83 -29.43 -12.21 -8.89
CA GLU A 83 -30.31 -12.16 -7.71
C GLU A 83 -30.84 -10.75 -7.44
N PHE A 84 -30.03 -9.70 -7.67
CA PHE A 84 -30.49 -8.32 -7.55
C PHE A 84 -31.52 -7.95 -8.63
N GLU A 85 -31.39 -8.43 -9.87
CA GLU A 85 -32.42 -8.24 -10.90
C GLU A 85 -33.77 -8.89 -10.50
N LYS A 86 -33.73 -10.10 -9.93
CA LYS A 86 -34.93 -10.76 -9.39
C LYS A 86 -35.55 -9.94 -8.24
N LEU A 87 -34.71 -9.45 -7.32
CA LEU A 87 -35.15 -8.63 -6.19
C LEU A 87 -35.78 -7.32 -6.67
N GLU A 88 -35.16 -6.64 -7.64
CA GLU A 88 -35.67 -5.39 -8.23
C GLU A 88 -37.03 -5.62 -8.89
N LYS A 89 -37.21 -6.73 -9.62
CA LYS A 89 -38.51 -7.10 -10.19
C LYS A 89 -39.59 -7.33 -9.13
N VAL A 90 -39.24 -7.91 -7.98
CA VAL A 90 -40.16 -8.07 -6.86
C VAL A 90 -40.49 -6.71 -6.24
N MET A 91 -39.48 -5.88 -5.97
CA MET A 91 -39.66 -4.53 -5.41
C MET A 91 -40.48 -3.63 -6.33
N GLY A 92 -40.29 -3.73 -7.65
CA GLY A 92 -41.10 -3.02 -8.65
C GLY A 92 -42.59 -3.31 -8.55
N ARG A 93 -43.01 -4.46 -8.00
CA ARG A 93 -44.44 -4.77 -7.76
C ARG A 93 -45.02 -4.00 -6.57
N PHE A 94 -44.16 -3.57 -5.64
CA PHE A 94 -44.56 -2.83 -4.45
C PHE A 94 -44.45 -1.31 -4.65
N THR A 95 -43.53 -0.85 -5.51
CA THR A 95 -43.32 0.59 -5.76
C THR A 95 -44.25 1.16 -6.82
N ASN A 96 -44.70 0.36 -7.81
CA ASN A 96 -45.63 0.83 -8.86
C ASN A 96 -47.11 0.86 -8.44
N LYS A 97 -47.41 0.70 -7.14
CA LYS A 97 -48.78 0.79 -6.60
C LYS A 97 -48.86 1.95 -5.62
N THR A 98 -48.80 3.17 -6.16
CA THR A 98 -49.38 4.36 -5.52
C THR A 98 -50.91 4.30 -5.47
N ASP A 99 -51.52 3.34 -6.16
CA ASP A 99 -52.90 2.96 -5.96
C ASP A 99 -52.96 2.23 -4.62
N SER A 100 -53.22 3.02 -3.56
CA SER A 100 -53.68 2.55 -2.27
C SER A 100 -54.55 1.33 -2.46
N LEU A 101 -54.09 0.19 -1.93
CA LEU A 101 -54.81 -1.08 -1.95
C LEU A 101 -56.11 -0.86 -1.17
N LEU A 102 -57.18 -0.47 -1.87
CA LEU A 102 -58.53 -0.36 -1.31
C LEU A 102 -59.01 -1.79 -1.08
N ILE A 103 -58.68 -2.30 0.11
CA ILE A 103 -59.22 -3.55 0.60
C ILE A 103 -60.62 -3.21 1.10
N GLU A 104 -61.64 -3.48 0.27
CA GLU A 104 -63.02 -3.48 0.72
C GLU A 104 -63.25 -4.68 1.65
N VAL A 105 -63.11 -4.44 2.95
CA VAL A 105 -63.46 -5.43 3.98
C VAL A 105 -64.96 -5.31 4.25
N PRO A 106 -65.78 -6.35 4.00
CA PRO A 106 -67.18 -6.34 4.39
C PRO A 106 -67.27 -6.37 5.92
N VAL A 107 -67.45 -5.20 6.53
CA VAL A 107 -67.65 -5.08 7.97
C VAL A 107 -69.14 -5.22 8.26
N ILE A 108 -69.52 -6.26 9.01
CA ILE A 108 -70.89 -6.37 9.54
C ILE A 108 -71.00 -5.40 10.72
N LEU A 109 -71.56 -4.23 10.46
CA LEU A 109 -71.83 -3.22 11.48
C LEU A 109 -73.17 -3.51 12.15
N LYS A 110 -73.16 -3.67 13.49
CA LYS A 110 -74.40 -3.76 14.28
C LYS A 110 -75.03 -2.36 14.41
N GLY A 111 -75.83 -1.97 13.43
CA GLY A 111 -76.42 -0.64 13.33
C GLY A 111 -77.16 -0.17 14.59
N LYS A 112 -77.87 -1.08 15.29
CA LYS A 112 -78.56 -0.75 16.55
C LYS A 112 -77.59 -0.32 17.67
N THR A 113 -76.46 -1.00 17.78
CA THR A 113 -75.42 -0.69 18.79
C THR A 113 -74.75 0.64 18.45
N ILE A 114 -74.51 0.91 17.17
CA ILE A 114 -73.92 2.20 16.73
C ILE A 114 -74.89 3.35 17.00
N ALA A 115 -76.16 3.21 16.61
CA ALA A 115 -77.17 4.24 16.83
C ALA A 115 -77.30 4.60 18.31
N GLN A 116 -77.34 3.59 19.19
CA GLN A 116 -77.39 3.81 20.63
C GLN A 116 -76.17 4.59 21.14
N ARG A 117 -74.96 4.19 20.74
CA ARG A 117 -73.72 4.89 21.16
C ARG A 117 -73.63 6.30 20.61
N VAL A 118 -74.11 6.54 19.39
CA VAL A 118 -74.15 7.89 18.80
C VAL A 118 -75.12 8.79 19.55
N SER A 119 -76.30 8.28 19.93
CA SER A 119 -77.25 9.02 20.78
C SER A 119 -76.67 9.34 22.15
N GLU A 120 -76.01 8.38 22.81
CA GLU A 120 -75.34 8.61 24.09
C GLU A 120 -74.28 9.72 24.00
N VAL A 121 -73.52 9.78 22.91
CA VAL A 121 -72.52 10.84 22.68
C VAL A 121 -73.16 12.20 22.37
N ALA A 122 -74.26 12.21 21.60
CA ALA A 122 -75.00 13.44 21.29
C ALA A 122 -75.60 14.06 22.56
N ASP A 123 -76.19 13.22 23.42
CA ASP A 123 -76.77 13.65 24.69
C ASP A 123 -75.70 14.21 25.66
N ILE A 124 -74.48 13.67 25.60
CA ILE A 124 -73.34 14.21 26.36
C ILE A 124 -72.96 15.59 25.82
N LYS A 125 -72.93 15.77 24.50
CA LYS A 125 -72.57 17.04 23.87
C LYS A 125 -73.60 18.15 24.12
N GLU A 126 -74.87 17.81 24.35
CA GLU A 126 -75.92 18.78 24.70
C GLU A 126 -75.94 19.14 26.20
N ARG A 127 -75.22 18.41 27.05
CA ARG A 127 -75.13 18.64 28.50
C ARG A 127 -73.93 19.48 28.93
N PHE A 128 -73.03 19.82 28.02
CA PHE A 128 -71.86 20.69 28.22
C PHE A 128 -71.93 21.89 27.29
#